data_AF-A0A7C1QLA0-F1
#
_entry.id   AF-A0A7C1QLA0-F1
#
_cell.length_a   1.000
_cell.length_b   1.000
_cell.length_c   1.000
_cell.angle_alpha   90.00
_cell.angle_beta   90.00
_cell.angle_gamma   90.00
#
_symmetry.space_group_name_H-M   'P 1'
#
loop_
_entity.id
_entity.type
_entity.pdbx_description
1 polymer ?
#
loop_
_entity_poly.entity_id
_entity_poly.type
_entity_poly.pdbx_seq_one_letter_code
_entity_poly.pdbx_strand_id
1 'polypeptide(L)' 'MVCKGDVERFNIFICPKCNAIYCENCARALTDLENICWSCNTPIDPSKPIKPYDKDKGIKDLSKVDIKTPKK' A
#
# COMPACT_ATOMS: atom_id res chain seq x y z
N MET A 1 7.11 2.08 8.20
CA MET A 1 7.94 2.56 7.08
C MET A 1 8.36 4.01 7.33
N VAL A 2 9.66 4.23 7.50
CA VAL A 2 10.26 5.57 7.59
C VAL A 2 11.25 5.65 6.44
N CYS A 3 11.07 6.58 5.48
CA CYS A 3 12.04 6.78 4.38
C CYS A 3 13.23 7.56 4.98
N LYS A 4 14.45 7.02 4.88
CA LYS A 4 15.69 7.69 5.31
C LYS A 4 16.58 7.89 4.08
N GLY A 5 16.82 9.14 3.70
CA GLY A 5 17.62 9.53 2.54
C GLY A 5 17.06 10.78 1.86
N ASP A 6 17.81 11.31 0.91
CA ASP A 6 17.38 12.45 0.09
C ASP A 6 16.29 12.01 -0.90
N VAL A 7 15.21 12.79 -0.97
CA VAL A 7 14.12 12.56 -1.90
C VAL A 7 14.37 13.43 -3.12
N GLU A 8 14.96 12.87 -4.18
CA GLU A 8 15.10 13.60 -5.44
C GLU A 8 13.70 13.90 -6.02
N ARG A 9 13.49 15.16 -6.45
CA ARG A 9 12.15 15.73 -6.74
C ARG A 9 11.31 14.97 -7.76
N PHE A 10 11.91 14.12 -8.59
CA PHE A 10 11.24 13.43 -9.69
C PHE A 10 10.79 11.99 -9.37
N ASN A 11 11.21 11.42 -8.23
CA ASN A 11 10.91 10.02 -7.87
C ASN A 11 9.99 9.94 -6.65
N ILE A 12 8.84 10.63 -6.71
CA ILE A 12 7.81 10.63 -5.67
C ILE A 12 6.47 10.12 -6.20
N PHE A 13 5.78 9.35 -5.38
CA PHE A 13 4.38 8.99 -5.57
C PHE A 13 3.51 9.82 -4.62
N ILE A 14 2.45 10.40 -5.14
CA ILE A 14 1.49 11.18 -4.36
C ILE A 14 0.17 10.42 -4.37
N CYS A 15 -0.36 10.10 -3.19
CA CYS A 15 -1.66 9.45 -3.08
C CYS A 15 -2.75 10.38 -3.64
N PRO A 16 -3.55 9.94 -4.62
CA PRO A 16 -4.53 10.80 -5.30
C PRO A 16 -5.70 11.24 -4.40
N LYS A 17 -5.90 10.60 -3.24
CA LYS A 17 -7.02 10.89 -2.34
C LYS A 17 -6.67 11.84 -1.20
N CYS A 18 -5.47 11.70 -0.62
CA CYS A 18 -5.08 12.43 0.60
C CYS A 18 -3.80 13.24 0.45
N ASN A 19 -3.17 13.23 -0.73
CA ASN A 19 -1.91 13.92 -1.01
C ASN A 19 -0.74 13.48 -0.13
N ALA A 20 -0.82 12.29 0.48
CA ALA A 20 0.33 11.70 1.16
C ALA A 20 1.46 11.44 0.15
N ILE A 21 2.68 11.84 0.51
CA ILE A 21 3.86 11.77 -0.34
C ILE A 21 4.71 10.57 0.07
N TYR A 22 5.09 9.76 -0.91
CA TYR A 22 5.98 8.62 -0.75
C TYR A 22 7.16 8.77 -1.71
N CYS A 23 8.39 8.51 -1.24
CA CYS A 23 9.51 8.27 -2.14
C CYS A 23 9.21 7.01 -2.99
N GLU A 24 9.73 6.91 -4.23
CA GLU A 24 9.43 5.79 -5.15
C GLU A 24 9.60 4.41 -4.48
N ASN A 25 10.71 4.23 -3.77
CA ASN A 25 11.01 2.98 -3.06
C ASN A 25 9.96 2.66 -1.99
N CYS A 26 9.48 3.67 -1.27
CA CYS A 26 8.42 3.48 -0.28
C CYS A 26 7.09 3.15 -0.94
N ALA A 27 6.75 3.81 -2.06
CA ALA A 27 5.53 3.52 -2.79
C ALA A 27 5.53 2.08 -3.32
N ARG A 28 6.64 1.63 -3.93
CA ARG A 28 6.81 0.25 -4.40
C ARG A 28 6.68 -0.75 -3.25
N ALA A 29 7.42 -0.55 -2.17
CA ALA A 29 7.37 -1.46 -1.02
C ALA A 29 5.99 -1.51 -0.35
N LEU A 30 5.28 -0.38 -0.24
CA LEU A 30 3.89 -0.39 0.25
C LEU A 30 2.96 -1.13 -0.71
N THR A 31 3.15 -0.95 -2.02
CA THR A 31 2.36 -1.64 -3.06
C THR A 31 2.52 -3.16 -2.98
N ASP A 32 3.73 -3.65 -2.70
CA ASP A 32 4.00 -5.10 -2.66
C ASP A 32 3.61 -5.76 -1.31
N LEU A 33 3.70 -5.01 -0.21
CA LEU A 33 3.34 -5.48 1.14
C LEU A 33 1.83 -5.49 1.35
N GLU A 34 1.20 -4.32 1.37
CA GLU A 34 -0.21 -4.14 1.76
C GLU A 34 -1.08 -3.59 0.64
N ASN A 35 -0.49 -2.87 -0.31
CA ASN A 35 -1.14 -2.12 -1.37
C ASN A 35 -2.14 -1.06 -0.88
N ILE A 36 -1.88 -0.45 0.29
CA ILE A 36 -2.74 0.61 0.84
C ILE A 36 -1.92 1.86 1.18
N CYS A 37 -2.50 3.03 0.93
CA CYS A 37 -1.98 4.29 1.44
C CYS A 37 -2.11 4.31 2.95
N TRP A 38 -1.00 4.41 3.65
CA TRP A 38 -0.99 4.40 5.11
C TRP A 38 -1.72 5.59 5.75
N SER A 39 -1.91 6.70 5.04
CA SER A 39 -2.60 7.87 5.58
C SER A 39 -4.14 7.80 5.46
N CYS A 40 -4.67 7.22 4.38
CA CYS A 40 -6.11 7.25 4.08
C CYS A 40 -6.70 5.89 3.69
N ASN A 41 -5.93 4.81 3.83
CA ASN A 41 -6.29 3.42 3.54
C ASN A 41 -6.83 3.16 2.13
N THR A 42 -6.52 4.06 1.19
CA THR A 42 -6.94 3.91 -0.22
C THR A 42 -5.93 3.06 -0.97
N PRO A 43 -6.36 2.18 -1.89
CA PRO A 43 -5.44 1.36 -2.67
C PRO A 43 -4.41 2.22 -3.40
N ILE A 44 -3.14 1.81 -3.36
CA ILE A 44 -2.07 2.51 -4.09
C ILE A 44 -2.17 2.16 -5.57
N ASP A 45 -2.22 0.87 -5.88
CA ASP A 45 -2.46 0.35 -7.23
C ASP A 45 -3.79 -0.42 -7.24
N PRO A 46 -4.85 0.10 -7.88
CA PRO A 46 -6.16 -0.58 -7.94
C PRO A 46 -6.12 -1.88 -8.75
N SER A 47 -5.05 -2.14 -9.52
CA SER A 47 -4.87 -3.36 -10.31
C SER A 47 -4.32 -4.52 -9.48
N LYS A 48 -3.82 -4.25 -8.26
CA LYS A 48 -3.22 -5.24 -7.36
C LYS A 48 -4.14 -5.56 -6.18
N PRO A 49 -4.10 -6.79 -5.64
CA PRO A 49 -4.86 -7.14 -4.45
C PRO A 49 -4.35 -6.36 -3.22
N ILE A 50 -5.27 -6.08 -2.30
CA ILE A 50 -4.97 -5.45 -1.01
C ILE A 50 -4.69 -6.54 0.02
N LYS A 51 -3.61 -6.39 0.78
CA LYS A 51 -3.20 -7.34 1.83
C LYS A 51 -3.09 -6.59 3.16
N PRO A 52 -4.22 -6.32 3.85
CA PRO A 52 -4.17 -5.58 5.10
C PRO A 52 -3.36 -6.39 6.14
N TYR A 53 -2.43 -5.73 6.84
CA TYR A 53 -1.65 -6.38 7.89
C TYR A 53 -2.53 -6.77 9.10
N ASP A 54 -2.79 -8.07 9.27
CA ASP A 54 -3.44 -8.66 10.44
C ASP A 54 -2.41 -8.77 11.59
N LYS A 55 -2.48 -7.89 12.59
CA LYS A 55 -1.62 -7.93 13.79
C LYS A 55 -1.74 -9.24 14.60
N ASP A 56 -2.86 -9.94 14.49
CA ASP A 56 -3.15 -11.18 15.22
C ASP A 56 -2.72 -12.47 14.49
N LYS A 57 -2.19 -12.36 13.26
CA LYS A 57 -1.74 -13.53 12.47
C LYS A 57 -0.23 -13.53 12.30
N GLY A 58 0.48 -13.88 13.38
CA GLY A 58 1.80 -14.48 13.22
C GLY A 58 1.70 -15.69 12.29
N ILE A 59 2.38 -15.61 11.15
CA ILE A 59 2.57 -16.65 10.10
C ILE A 59 1.36 -17.57 9.93
N LYS A 60 0.38 -17.19 9.09
CA LYS A 60 -0.60 -18.15 8.57
C LYS A 60 -0.73 -18.02 7.05
N ASP A 61 -0.18 -19.04 6.41
CA ASP A 61 -0.45 -19.62 5.10
C ASP A 61 -1.26 -18.79 4.09
N LEU A 62 -0.58 -18.51 2.99
CA LEU A 62 -1.03 -17.78 1.82
C LEU A 62 -2.02 -18.63 1.01
N SER A 63 -3.24 -18.86 1.49
CA SER A 63 -4.19 -19.67 0.68
C SER A 63 -5.67 -19.28 0.68
N LYS A 64 -6.18 -18.30 1.44
CA LYS A 64 -7.60 -17.88 1.29
C LYS A 64 -7.88 -16.43 1.69
N VAL A 65 -7.88 -15.51 0.72
CA VAL A 65 -8.70 -14.29 0.79
C VAL A 65 -9.28 -13.99 -0.60
N ASP A 66 -10.34 -14.72 -0.95
CA ASP A 66 -11.36 -14.23 -1.86
C ASP A 66 -12.17 -13.15 -1.13
N ILE A 67 -11.99 -11.87 -1.49
CA ILE A 67 -12.98 -10.85 -1.15
C ILE A 67 -13.55 -10.27 -2.44
N LYS A 68 -14.79 -10.67 -2.70
CA LYS A 68 -15.65 -10.15 -3.76
C LYS A 68 -15.93 -8.66 -3.51
N THR A 69 -15.72 -7.89 -4.57
CA THR A 69 -16.27 -6.56 -4.97
C THR A 69 -17.47 -6.02 -4.18
N PRO A 70 -17.62 -4.69 -4.04
CA PRO A 70 -18.93 -4.04 -4.05
C PRO A 70 -19.22 -3.43 -5.43
N LYS A 71 -20.24 -3.98 -6.12
CA LYS A 71 -21.03 -3.23 -7.09
C LYS A 71 -22.00 -2.34 -6.31
N LYS A 72 -22.08 -1.06 -6.64
CA LYS A 72 -23.34 -0.32 -6.68
C LYS A 72 -23.24 0.84 -7.65
#